data_AF-A0AAW6LH90-F1
#
_entry.id   AF-A0AAW6LH90-F1
#
_cell.length_a   1.000
_cell.length_b   1.000
_cell.length_c   1.000
_cell.angle_alpha   90.00
_cell.angle_beta   90.00
_cell.angle_gamma   90.00
#
_symmetry.space_group_name_H-M   'P 1'
#
loop_
_entity.id
_entity.type
_entity.pdbx_description
1 polymer ?
#
loop_
_entity_poly.entity_id
_entity_poly.type
_entity_poly.pdbx_seq_one_letter_code
_entity_poly.pdbx_strand_id
1 'polypeptide(L)'
;MHVDPQALVAAAMELESAATRLRGIVSTAQPTLRVLPAGSEEVSGSAANFFNTISGSLASSTDRAIEELTAAAAALRKNAAAYELEDQLTKSSLAAAPI
;
A
#
# COMPACT_ATOMS: atom_id res chain seq x y z
N MET A 1 5.37 6.64 26.67
CA MET A 1 5.39 6.06 25.32
C MET A 1 6.37 6.87 24.51
N HIS A 2 7.44 6.25 23.98
CA HIS A 2 8.46 6.94 23.17
C HIS A 2 8.22 6.56 21.70
N VAL A 3 8.14 7.54 20.82
CA VAL A 3 8.02 7.33 19.37
C VAL A 3 9.34 7.72 18.73
N ASP A 4 9.88 6.86 17.86
CA ASP A 4 11.04 7.17 17.03
C ASP A 4 10.56 7.62 15.64
N PRO A 5 10.69 8.92 15.29
CA PRO A 5 10.31 9.42 13.97
C PRO A 5 11.05 8.74 12.82
N GLN A 6 12.30 8.32 13.02
CA GLN A 6 13.09 7.66 11.99
C GLN A 6 12.55 6.25 11.70
N ALA A 7 12.08 5.55 12.73
CA ALA A 7 11.38 4.27 12.56
C ALA A 7 10.07 4.43 11.77
N LEU A 8 9.33 5.54 11.95
CA LEU A 8 8.13 5.83 11.16
C LEU A 8 8.46 6.11 9.68
N VAL A 9 9.55 6.82 9.40
CA VAL A 9 10.02 7.06 8.03
C VAL A 9 10.47 5.75 7.36
N ALA A 10 11.20 4.91 8.08
CA ALA A 10 11.63 3.60 7.58
C ALA A 10 10.42 2.71 7.23
N ALA A 11 9.44 2.62 8.13
CA ALA A 11 8.19 1.89 7.88
C ALA A 11 7.42 2.44 6.67
N ALA A 12 7.39 3.77 6.48
CA ALA A 12 6.78 4.38 5.29
C ALA A 12 7.48 3.93 3.99
N MET A 13 8.81 3.86 3.99
CA MET A 13 9.57 3.38 2.83
C MET A 13 9.31 1.89 2.53
N GLU A 14 9.16 1.06 3.56
CA GLU A 14 8.82 -0.36 3.40
C GLU A 14 7.45 -0.54 2.74
N LEU A 15 6.45 0.25 3.16
CA LEU A 15 5.11 0.21 2.58
C LEU A 15 5.10 0.63 1.10
N GLU A 16 5.89 1.65 0.72
CA GLU A 16 6.02 2.07 -0.68
C GLU A 16 6.75 1.04 -1.53
N SER A 17 7.77 0.40 -0.98
CA SER A 17 8.48 -0.72 -1.63
C SER A 17 7.52 -1.89 -1.87
N ALA A 18 6.69 -2.23 -0.88
CA ALA A 18 5.65 -3.24 -1.01
C ALA A 18 4.62 -2.87 -2.09
N ALA A 19 4.14 -1.62 -2.11
CA ALA A 19 3.21 -1.12 -3.12
C ALA A 19 3.81 -1.19 -4.54
N THR A 20 5.08 -0.81 -4.69
CA THR A 20 5.82 -0.85 -5.96
C THR A 20 5.98 -2.30 -6.44
N ARG A 21 6.37 -3.20 -5.54
CA ARG A 21 6.50 -4.64 -5.84
C ARG A 21 5.17 -5.24 -6.26
N LEU A 22 4.09 -4.94 -5.54
CA LEU A 22 2.75 -5.45 -5.84
C LEU A 22 2.28 -4.95 -7.22
N ARG A 23 2.47 -3.67 -7.52
CA ARG A 23 2.19 -3.09 -8.85
C ARG A 23 2.97 -3.80 -9.95
N GLY A 24 4.26 -4.06 -9.73
CA GLY A 24 5.10 -4.81 -10.66
C GLY A 24 4.53 -6.20 -10.94
N ILE A 25 4.28 -6.99 -9.90
CA ILE A 25 3.73 -8.35 -10.01
C ILE A 25 2.42 -8.34 -10.80
N VAL A 26 1.46 -7.48 -10.42
CA VAL A 26 0.15 -7.46 -11.07
C VAL A 26 0.25 -6.99 -12.53
N SER A 27 1.05 -5.97 -12.83
CA SER A 27 1.24 -5.53 -14.22
C SER A 27 1.78 -6.64 -15.12
N THR A 28 2.64 -7.53 -14.59
CA THR A 28 3.19 -8.67 -15.34
C THR A 28 2.23 -9.84 -15.45
N ALA A 29 1.41 -10.10 -14.44
CA ALA A 29 0.53 -11.27 -14.39
C ALA A 29 -0.80 -11.04 -15.12
N GLN A 30 -1.37 -9.84 -15.06
CA GLN A 30 -2.71 -9.52 -15.56
C GLN A 30 -3.03 -9.99 -16.99
N PRO A 31 -2.14 -9.80 -17.99
CA PRO A 31 -2.44 -10.23 -19.36
C PRO A 31 -2.67 -11.74 -19.50
N THR A 32 -2.10 -12.54 -18.58
CA THR A 32 -2.16 -14.01 -18.60
C THR A 32 -3.36 -14.57 -17.84
N LEU A 33 -4.09 -13.74 -17.10
CA LEU A 33 -5.23 -14.18 -16.26
C LEU A 33 -6.55 -14.26 -17.03
N ARG A 34 -6.57 -13.87 -18.30
CA ARG A 34 -7.75 -14.01 -19.17
C ARG A 34 -7.83 -15.42 -19.74
N VAL A 35 -8.95 -16.08 -19.48
CA VAL A 35 -9.20 -17.47 -19.89
C VAL A 35 -10.23 -17.51 -21.01
N LEU A 36 -9.94 -18.30 -22.05
CA LEU A 36 -10.90 -18.64 -23.10
C LEU A 36 -11.70 -19.89 -22.71
N PRO A 37 -12.96 -20.04 -23.16
CA PRO A 37 -13.70 -21.29 -23.00
C PRO A 37 -12.93 -22.46 -23.61
N ALA A 38 -12.91 -23.61 -22.92
CA ALA A 38 -12.23 -24.82 -23.41
C ALA A 38 -13.01 -25.51 -24.55
N GLY A 39 -14.31 -25.24 -24.65
CA GLY A 39 -15.23 -25.80 -25.63
C GLY A 39 -16.45 -24.90 -25.86
N SER A 40 -17.37 -25.35 -26.71
CA SER A 40 -18.59 -24.60 -27.09
C SER A 40 -19.79 -24.87 -26.16
N GLU A 41 -19.65 -25.82 -25.24
CA GLU A 41 -20.65 -26.15 -24.24
C GLU A 41 -20.78 -25.05 -23.17
N GLU A 42 -21.99 -24.93 -22.61
CA GLU A 42 -22.34 -23.91 -21.62
C GLU A 42 -21.40 -23.92 -20.41
N VAL A 43 -20.99 -25.12 -19.95
CA VAL A 43 -20.09 -25.27 -18.79
C VAL A 43 -18.74 -24.63 -19.06
N SER A 44 -18.18 -24.78 -20.27
CA SER A 44 -16.92 -24.14 -20.67
C SER A 44 -17.04 -22.62 -20.71
N GLY A 45 -18.14 -22.10 -21.24
CA GLY A 45 -18.42 -20.66 -21.23
C GLY A 45 -18.58 -20.11 -19.82
N SER A 46 -19.34 -20.81 -18.97
CA SER A 46 -19.58 -20.43 -17.57
C SER A 46 -18.28 -20.44 -16.75
N ALA A 47 -17.45 -21.48 -16.91
CA ALA A 47 -16.15 -21.57 -16.24
C ALA A 47 -15.20 -20.42 -16.64
N ALA A 48 -15.09 -20.13 -17.94
CA ALA A 48 -14.27 -19.01 -18.42
C ALA A 48 -14.77 -17.67 -17.87
N ASN A 49 -16.09 -17.43 -17.87
CA ASN A 49 -16.68 -16.22 -17.30
C ASN A 49 -16.41 -16.07 -15.79
N PHE A 50 -16.50 -17.17 -15.04
CA PHE A 50 -16.18 -17.18 -13.61
C PHE A 50 -14.72 -16.78 -13.34
N PHE A 51 -13.76 -17.42 -14.02
CA PHE A 51 -12.34 -17.08 -13.85
C PHE A 51 -12.02 -15.64 -14.28
N ASN A 52 -12.60 -15.18 -15.39
CA ASN A 52 -12.42 -13.81 -15.86
C ASN A 52 -13.03 -12.78 -14.89
N THR A 53 -14.12 -13.12 -14.21
CA THR A 53 -14.73 -12.28 -13.16
C THR A 53 -13.81 -12.21 -11.93
N ILE A 54 -13.26 -13.34 -11.49
CA ILE A 54 -12.30 -13.38 -10.38
C ILE A 54 -11.04 -12.57 -10.72
N SER A 55 -10.51 -12.70 -11.94
CA SER A 55 -9.38 -11.90 -12.40
C SER A 55 -9.68 -10.40 -12.33
N GLY A 56 -10.89 -9.97 -12.74
CA GLY A 56 -11.33 -8.58 -12.61
C GLY A 56 -11.41 -8.11 -11.16
N SER A 57 -11.96 -8.92 -10.26
CA SER A 57 -12.02 -8.60 -8.82
C SER A 57 -10.64 -8.57 -8.16
N LEU A 58 -9.72 -9.43 -8.59
CA LEU A 58 -8.33 -9.40 -8.12
C LEU A 58 -7.62 -8.12 -8.57
N ALA A 59 -7.89 -7.66 -9.80
CA ALA A 59 -7.38 -6.40 -10.32
C ALA A 59 -7.75 -5.23 -9.39
N SER A 60 -9.06 -5.05 -9.16
CA SER A 60 -9.57 -3.95 -8.37
C SER A 60 -9.14 -4.02 -6.91
N SER A 61 -9.10 -5.22 -6.33
CA SER A 61 -8.63 -5.42 -4.94
C SER A 61 -7.14 -5.08 -4.81
N THR A 62 -6.33 -5.39 -5.81
CA THR A 62 -4.90 -5.05 -5.80
C THR A 62 -4.68 -3.55 -5.96
N ASP A 63 -5.39 -2.90 -6.88
CA ASP A 63 -5.31 -1.45 -7.04
C ASP A 63 -5.66 -0.75 -5.72
N ARG A 64 -6.71 -1.22 -5.04
CA ARG A 64 -7.09 -0.72 -3.73
C ARG A 64 -6.00 -0.93 -2.67
N ALA A 65 -5.40 -2.11 -2.62
CA ALA A 65 -4.32 -2.40 -1.68
C ALA A 65 -3.09 -1.48 -1.93
N ILE A 66 -2.75 -1.20 -3.19
CA ILE A 66 -1.66 -0.28 -3.55
C ILE A 66 -1.96 1.14 -3.06
N GLU A 67 -3.20 1.62 -3.22
CA GLU A 67 -3.64 2.92 -2.71
C GLU A 67 -3.51 2.99 -1.18
N GLU A 68 -3.98 1.95 -0.48
CA GLU A 68 -3.96 1.90 0.99
C GLU A 68 -2.53 1.86 1.55
N LEU A 69 -1.62 1.09 0.94
CA LEU A 69 -0.19 1.08 1.31
C LEU A 69 0.44 2.46 1.13
N THR A 70 0.14 3.13 0.01
CA THR A 70 0.67 4.46 -0.29
C THR A 70 0.11 5.51 0.68
N ALA A 71 -1.18 5.44 0.98
CA ALA A 71 -1.84 6.32 1.94
C ALA A 71 -1.30 6.13 3.37
N ALA A 72 -1.08 4.88 3.79
CA ALA A 72 -0.49 4.55 5.07
C ALA A 72 0.96 5.08 5.17
N ALA A 73 1.78 4.93 4.13
CA ALA A 73 3.12 5.52 4.07
C ALA A 73 3.09 7.05 4.22
N ALA A 74 2.17 7.73 3.53
CA ALA A 74 1.99 9.17 3.65
C ALA A 74 1.58 9.58 5.08
N ALA A 75 0.68 8.82 5.72
CA ALA A 75 0.28 9.06 7.10
C ALA A 75 1.44 8.90 8.09
N LEU A 76 2.28 7.87 7.91
CA LEU A 76 3.48 7.66 8.73
C LEU A 76 4.47 8.82 8.62
N ARG A 77 4.71 9.33 7.41
CA ARG A 77 5.58 10.52 7.23
C ARG A 77 5.01 11.77 7.88
N LYS A 78 3.70 11.97 7.77
CA LYS A 78 3.01 13.09 8.45
C LYS A 78 3.20 13.00 9.97
N ASN A 79 3.05 11.81 10.54
CA ASN A 79 3.24 11.58 11.97
C ASN A 79 4.70 11.78 12.38
N ALA A 80 5.67 11.29 11.59
CA ALA A 80 7.09 11.51 11.85
C ALA A 80 7.44 13.01 11.92
N ALA A 81 6.98 13.79 10.94
CA ALA A 81 7.21 15.23 10.92
C ALA A 81 6.55 15.95 12.12
N ALA A 82 5.36 15.50 12.55
CA ALA A 82 4.69 16.05 13.72
C ALA A 82 5.48 15.79 15.01
N TYR A 83 6.02 14.58 15.19
CA TYR A 83 6.84 14.25 16.36
C TYR A 83 8.18 15.00 16.36
N GLU A 84 8.82 15.17 15.20
CA GLU A 84 10.05 15.97 15.10
C GLU A 84 9.81 17.44 15.48
N LEU A 85 8.68 18.01 15.05
CA LEU A 85 8.31 19.37 15.40
C LEU A 85 8.03 19.52 16.92
N GLU A 86 7.31 18.57 17.51
CA GLU A 86 7.00 18.58 18.95
C GLU A 86 8.27 18.46 19.81
N ASP A 87 9.22 17.62 19.40
CA ASP A 87 10.52 17.48 20.07
C ASP A 87 11.34 18.78 19.99
N GLN A 88 11.34 19.45 18.84
CA GLN A 88 12.02 20.75 18.68
C GLN A 88 11.41 21.85 19.57
N LEU A 89 10.08 21.94 19.62
CA LEU A 89 9.37 22.92 20.47
C LEU A 89 9.61 22.66 21.95
N THR A 90 9.66 21.39 22.35
CA THR A 90 9.94 20.99 23.73
C THR A 90 11.38 21.35 24.10
N LYS A 91 12.35 21.05 23.23
CA LYS A 91 13.75 21.43 23.40
C LYS A 91 13.93 22.95 23.51
N SER A 92 13.27 23.75 22.67
CA SER A 92 13.37 25.21 22.76
C SER A 92 12.77 25.76 24.05
N SER A 93 11.64 25.19 24.50
CA SER A 93 10.97 25.59 25.74
C SER A 93 11.82 25.28 26.98
N LEU A 94 12.45 24.10 27.00
CA LEU A 94 13.42 23.71 28.03
C LEU A 94 14.65 24.64 28.04
N ALA A 95 15.17 25.00 26.87
CA ALA A 95 16.31 25.92 26.76
C ALA A 95 15.97 27.36 27.19
N ALA A 96 14.71 27.77 27.10
CA ALA A 96 14.24 29.09 27.49
C ALA A 96 13.81 29.18 28.97
N ALA A 97 13.74 28.06 29.70
CA ALA A 97 13.38 28.05 31.10
C ALA A 97 14.53 28.64 31.96
N PRO A 98 14.24 29.59 32.88
CA PRO A 98 15.24 30.11 33.79
C PRO A 98 15.67 29.01 34.78
N ILE A 99 16.98 28.87 34.98
CA ILE A 99 17.62 28.05 36.04
C ILE A 99 17.31 28.58 37.43
#